data_AF-A0A9C6WCF9-F1
#
_entry.id   AF-A0A9C6WCF9-F1
#
_cell.length_a   1.000
_cell.length_b   1.000
_cell.length_c   1.000
_cell.angle_alpha   90.00
_cell.angle_beta   90.00
_cell.angle_gamma   90.00
#
_symmetry.space_group_name_H-M   'P 1'
#
loop_
_entity.id
_entity.type
_entity.pdbx_description
1 polymer ?
#
loop_
_entity_poly.entity_id
_entity_poly.type
_entity_poly.pdbx_seq_one_letter_code
_entity_poly.pdbx_strand_id
1 'polypeptide(L)'
;MLLTAIWKDWSTDRLIDESDIMVEYAKRGAFFSRLYCGLGVFCSISFIQLSLSPYILDIISPNNETRDLIYIYPAYYYIDDRKYRMFISVHMTYTVISTFFVYVGCDASYIYMVQHACGQLAVAGHRFKNALSDLSIDNEKGGMQDKSYERVLHSIREHQYATKSVLKLEKH
;
A
#
# COMPACT_ATOMS: atom_id res chain seq x y z
N MET A 1 -15.61 6.11 -8.85
CA MET A 1 -14.97 6.64 -10.07
C MET A 1 -13.60 6.00 -10.36
N LEU A 2 -12.72 5.79 -9.38
CA LEU A 2 -11.41 5.13 -9.60
C LEU A 2 -11.52 3.60 -9.80
N LEU A 3 -12.21 2.89 -8.92
CA LEU A 3 -12.42 1.43 -9.05
C LEU A 3 -13.13 1.04 -10.34
N THR A 4 -14.05 1.87 -10.82
CA THR A 4 -14.75 1.68 -12.09
C THR A 4 -13.83 1.84 -13.30
N ALA A 5 -12.82 2.72 -13.22
CA ALA A 5 -11.81 2.86 -14.26
C ALA A 5 -10.89 1.63 -14.29
N ILE A 6 -10.43 1.17 -13.12
CA ILE A 6 -9.65 -0.07 -12.99
C ILE A 6 -10.46 -1.26 -13.54
N TRP A 7 -11.72 -1.40 -13.16
CA TRP A 7 -12.57 -2.49 -13.65
C TRP A 7 -12.74 -2.45 -15.17
N LYS A 8 -13.00 -1.26 -15.73
CA LYS A 8 -13.10 -1.07 -17.17
C LYS A 8 -11.80 -1.44 -17.89
N ASP A 9 -10.66 -1.06 -17.32
CA ASP A 9 -9.35 -1.46 -17.83
C ASP A 9 -9.22 -2.99 -17.86
N TRP A 10 -9.52 -3.67 -16.76
CA TRP A 10 -9.47 -5.13 -16.70
C TRP A 10 -10.45 -5.83 -17.63
N SER A 11 -11.57 -5.18 -18.00
CA SER A 11 -12.54 -5.70 -18.96
C SER A 11 -12.17 -5.49 -20.43
N THR A 12 -11.16 -4.68 -20.71
CA THR A 12 -10.71 -4.41 -22.08
C THR A 12 -9.84 -5.57 -22.56
N ASP A 13 -10.11 -6.04 -23.77
CA ASP A 13 -9.34 -7.13 -24.39
C ASP A 13 -7.89 -6.69 -24.63
N ARG A 14 -6.94 -7.50 -24.20
CA ARG A 14 -5.50 -7.21 -24.26
C ARG A 14 -4.75 -8.43 -24.78
N LEU A 15 -3.56 -8.19 -25.35
CA LEU A 15 -2.65 -9.27 -25.70
C LEU A 15 -2.28 -10.07 -24.44
N ILE A 16 -2.05 -11.37 -24.61
CA ILE A 16 -1.74 -12.30 -23.50
C ILE A 16 -0.53 -11.79 -22.71
N ASP A 17 0.54 -11.37 -23.39
CA ASP A 17 1.76 -10.85 -22.77
C ASP A 17 1.49 -9.59 -21.92
N GLU A 18 0.56 -8.72 -22.34
CA GLU A 18 0.18 -7.52 -21.60
C GLU A 18 -0.67 -7.84 -20.37
N SER A 19 -1.55 -8.83 -20.49
CA SER A 19 -2.36 -9.35 -19.39
C SER A 19 -1.46 -9.97 -18.31
N ASP A 20 -0.44 -10.73 -18.70
CA ASP A 20 0.51 -11.34 -17.78
C ASP A 20 1.30 -10.29 -16.98
N ILE A 21 1.70 -9.19 -17.63
CA ILE A 21 2.33 -8.04 -16.94
C ILE A 21 1.35 -7.46 -15.90
N MET A 22 0.10 -7.20 -16.27
CA MET A 22 -0.91 -6.65 -15.36
C MET A 22 -1.17 -7.57 -14.16
N VAL A 23 -1.25 -8.89 -14.38
CA VAL A 23 -1.44 -9.89 -13.34
C VAL A 23 -0.26 -9.93 -12.37
N GLU A 24 0.97 -9.79 -12.87
CA GLU A 24 2.17 -9.74 -12.03
C GLU A 24 2.14 -8.53 -11.07
N TYR A 25 1.79 -7.34 -11.56
CA TYR A 25 1.64 -6.16 -10.70
C TYR A 25 0.46 -6.29 -9.72
N ALA A 26 -0.65 -6.89 -10.14
CA ALA A 26 -1.77 -7.16 -9.24
C ALA A 26 -1.40 -8.14 -8.10
N LYS A 27 -0.63 -9.19 -8.40
CA LYS A 27 -0.09 -10.14 -7.41
C LYS A 27 0.83 -9.45 -6.42
N ARG A 28 1.70 -8.54 -6.90
CA ARG A 28 2.56 -7.72 -6.03
C ARG A 28 1.74 -6.81 -5.13
N GLY A 29 0.70 -6.15 -5.65
CA GLY A 29 -0.23 -5.37 -4.83
C GLY A 29 -0.92 -6.18 -3.75
N ALA A 30 -1.39 -7.39 -4.10
CA ALA A 30 -1.97 -8.31 -3.12
C ALA A 30 -0.96 -8.79 -2.07
N PHE A 31 0.31 -8.96 -2.44
CA PHE A 31 1.37 -9.29 -1.49
C PHE A 31 1.62 -8.13 -0.52
N PHE A 32 1.83 -6.91 -1.01
CA PHE A 32 2.07 -5.74 -0.16
C PHE A 32 0.88 -5.44 0.75
N SER A 33 -0.35 -5.53 0.24
CA SER A 33 -1.56 -5.32 1.03
C SER A 33 -1.70 -6.37 2.15
N ARG A 34 -1.43 -7.65 1.86
CA ARG A 34 -1.43 -8.71 2.89
C ARG A 34 -0.34 -8.51 3.94
N LEU A 35 0.86 -8.13 3.52
CA LEU A 35 1.96 -7.84 4.43
C LEU A 35 1.61 -6.66 5.35
N TYR A 36 1.09 -5.57 4.79
CA TYR A 36 0.65 -4.39 5.55
C TYR A 36 -0.44 -4.74 6.56
N CYS A 37 -1.47 -5.47 6.12
CA CYS A 37 -2.55 -5.93 6.99
C CYS A 37 -2.02 -6.81 8.13
N GLY A 38 -1.15 -7.79 7.82
CA GLY A 38 -0.54 -8.66 8.82
C GLY A 38 0.28 -7.90 9.87
N LEU A 39 1.10 -6.95 9.45
CA LEU A 39 1.87 -6.08 10.35
C LEU A 39 0.94 -5.23 11.22
N GLY A 40 -0.10 -4.64 10.63
CA GLY A 40 -1.05 -3.82 11.38
C GLY A 40 -1.89 -4.62 12.38
N VAL A 41 -2.25 -5.87 12.08
CA VAL A 41 -2.88 -6.79 13.04
C VAL A 41 -1.92 -7.08 14.20
N PHE A 42 -0.65 -7.40 13.90
CA PHE A 42 0.35 -7.66 14.94
C PHE A 42 0.56 -6.45 15.86
N CYS A 43 0.66 -5.25 15.29
CA CYS A 43 0.74 -4.00 16.07
C CYS A 43 -0.51 -3.80 16.93
N SER A 44 -1.71 -3.97 16.36
CA SER A 44 -2.98 -3.79 17.08
C SER A 44 -3.11 -4.74 18.27
N ILE A 45 -2.75 -6.02 18.09
CA ILE A 45 -2.73 -7.02 19.17
C ILE A 45 -1.77 -6.60 20.27
N SER A 46 -0.56 -6.15 19.91
CA SER A 46 0.44 -5.70 20.87
C SER A 46 -0.06 -4.53 21.72
N PHE A 47 -0.72 -3.55 21.09
CA PHE A 47 -1.32 -2.40 21.81
C PHE A 47 -2.49 -2.80 22.72
N ILE A 48 -3.36 -3.70 22.27
CA ILE A 48 -4.48 -4.19 23.10
C ILE A 48 -3.94 -4.98 24.30
N GLN A 49 -2.91 -5.81 24.09
CA GLN A 49 -2.28 -6.59 25.15
C GLN A 49 -1.72 -5.70 26.27
N LEU A 50 -1.10 -4.56 25.93
CA LEU A 50 -0.62 -3.58 26.92
C LEU A 50 -1.71 -3.09 27.87
N SER A 51 -2.93 -2.87 27.38
CA SER A 51 -4.08 -2.45 28.22
C SER A 51 -4.70 -3.60 28.99
N LEU A 52 -4.58 -4.85 28.51
CA LEU A 52 -5.05 -6.05 29.21
C LEU A 52 -4.08 -6.53 30.29
N SER A 53 -2.78 -6.22 30.18
CA SER A 53 -1.75 -6.56 31.18
C SER A 53 -2.15 -6.30 32.65
N PRO A 54 -2.67 -5.12 33.04
CA PRO A 54 -3.05 -4.86 34.44
C PRO A 54 -4.19 -5.77 34.91
N TYR A 55 -5.15 -6.11 34.05
CA TYR A 55 -6.25 -7.02 34.38
C TYR A 55 -5.77 -8.45 34.61
N ILE A 56 -4.90 -8.94 33.73
CA ILE A 56 -4.32 -10.28 33.85
C ILE A 56 -3.46 -10.37 35.12
N LEU A 57 -2.67 -9.32 35.40
CA LEU A 57 -1.85 -9.24 36.60
C LEU A 57 -2.70 -9.20 37.88
N ASP A 58 -3.85 -8.54 37.88
CA ASP A 58 -4.77 -8.51 39.03
C ASP A 58 -5.37 -9.90 39.33
N ILE A 59 -5.52 -10.76 38.33
CA ILE A 59 -6.00 -12.15 38.50
C ILE A 59 -4.87 -13.07 38.98
N ILE A 60 -3.69 -12.99 38.36
CA ILE A 60 -2.57 -13.90 38.64
C ILE A 60 -1.84 -13.54 39.95
N SER A 61 -1.68 -12.24 40.21
CA SER A 61 -0.96 -11.70 41.36
C SER A 61 -1.73 -10.49 41.90
N PRO A 62 -2.80 -10.71 42.67
CA PRO A 62 -3.58 -9.64 43.26
C PRO A 62 -2.72 -8.87 44.27
N ASN A 63 -2.61 -7.54 44.09
CA ASN A 63 -2.05 -6.65 45.08
C ASN A 63 -3.17 -6.14 46.02
N ASN A 64 -2.81 -5.69 47.24
CA ASN A 64 -3.77 -5.04 48.15
C ASN A 64 -4.35 -3.73 47.58
N GLU A 65 -3.72 -3.14 46.57
CA GLU A 65 -4.20 -1.98 45.84
C GLU A 65 -4.49 -2.36 44.38
N THR A 66 -5.63 -1.90 43.85
CA THR A 66 -6.01 -2.10 42.44
C THR A 66 -5.03 -1.35 41.54
N ARG A 67 -4.40 -2.04 40.58
CA ARG A 67 -3.45 -1.42 39.65
C ARG A 67 -4.13 -0.33 38.82
N ASP A 68 -3.45 0.77 38.52
CA ASP A 68 -4.04 1.85 37.69
C ASP A 68 -4.35 1.39 36.26
N LEU A 69 -5.26 2.11 35.59
CA LEU A 69 -5.68 1.79 34.23
C LEU A 69 -4.55 2.16 33.25
N ILE A 70 -4.12 1.20 32.44
CA ILE A 70 -3.21 1.48 31.33
C ILE A 70 -4.05 1.81 30.10
N TYR A 71 -4.00 3.09 29.73
CA TYR A 71 -4.64 3.63 28.54
C TYR A 71 -3.93 3.19 27.27
N ILE A 72 -4.69 2.75 26.25
CA ILE A 72 -4.14 2.41 24.93
C ILE A 72 -3.66 3.69 24.22
N TYR A 73 -4.41 4.77 24.38
CA TYR A 73 -4.07 6.11 23.90
C TYR A 73 -4.46 7.13 24.98
N PRO A 74 -3.71 8.25 25.11
CA PRO A 74 -4.02 9.28 26.09
C PRO A 74 -5.38 9.90 25.77
N ALA A 75 -6.36 9.73 26.65
CA ALA A 75 -7.69 10.30 26.49
C ALA A 75 -8.32 10.64 27.84
N TYR A 76 -9.15 11.68 27.84
CA TYR A 76 -9.83 12.18 29.03
C TYR A 76 -11.34 11.99 28.87
N TYR A 77 -11.95 11.14 29.69
CA TYR A 77 -13.36 10.76 29.56
C TYR A 77 -14.33 11.58 30.42
N TYR A 78 -13.86 12.60 31.17
CA TYR A 78 -14.67 13.40 32.09
C TYR A 78 -15.52 12.59 33.10
N ILE A 79 -15.16 11.32 33.35
CA ILE A 79 -15.82 10.38 34.27
C ILE A 79 -14.77 9.76 35.20
N ASP A 80 -15.21 9.09 36.27
CA ASP A 80 -14.31 8.38 37.18
C ASP A 80 -13.74 7.11 36.50
N ASP A 81 -12.45 7.17 36.17
CA ASP A 81 -11.71 6.11 35.48
C ASP A 81 -11.69 4.79 36.26
N ARG A 82 -11.70 4.84 37.60
CA ARG A 82 -11.68 3.64 38.44
C ARG A 82 -13.04 2.95 38.43
N LYS A 83 -14.13 3.73 38.50
CA LYS A 83 -15.49 3.21 38.46
C LYS A 83 -15.89 2.67 37.09
N TYR A 84 -15.47 3.33 36.01
CA TYR A 84 -15.87 3.02 34.62
C TYR A 84 -14.77 2.32 33.81
N ARG A 85 -13.77 1.76 34.48
CA ARG A 85 -12.57 1.17 33.88
C ARG A 85 -12.86 0.22 32.71
N MET A 86 -13.75 -0.76 32.91
CA MET A 86 -14.09 -1.72 31.85
C MET A 86 -14.74 -1.05 30.63
N PHE A 87 -15.64 -0.10 30.86
CA PHE A 87 -16.29 0.63 29.77
C PHE A 87 -15.28 1.44 28.95
N ILE A 88 -14.35 2.12 29.63
CA ILE A 88 -13.27 2.88 29.00
C ILE A 88 -12.36 1.95 28.18
N SER A 89 -11.91 0.82 28.73
CA SER A 89 -11.08 -0.14 28.00
C SER A 89 -11.79 -0.74 26.78
N VAL A 90 -13.08 -1.04 26.88
CA VAL A 90 -13.88 -1.53 25.73
C VAL A 90 -13.99 -0.45 24.66
N HIS A 91 -14.31 0.79 25.04
CA HIS A 91 -14.40 1.90 24.09
C HIS A 91 -13.06 2.15 23.38
N MET A 92 -11.94 2.13 24.12
CA MET A 92 -10.61 2.28 23.54
C MET A 92 -10.27 1.17 22.56
N THR A 93 -10.52 -0.09 22.94
CA THR A 93 -10.28 -1.25 22.09
C THR A 93 -11.10 -1.16 20.81
N TYR A 94 -12.39 -0.83 20.94
CA TYR A 94 -13.28 -0.63 19.79
C TYR A 94 -12.76 0.48 18.86
N THR A 95 -12.31 1.60 19.44
CA THR A 95 -11.76 2.73 18.68
C THR A 95 -10.53 2.30 17.87
N VAL A 96 -9.60 1.55 18.49
CA VAL A 96 -8.39 1.04 17.83
C VAL A 96 -8.75 0.10 16.68
N ILE A 97 -9.66 -0.85 16.91
CA ILE A 97 -10.11 -1.81 15.89
C ILE A 97 -10.79 -1.07 14.73
N SER A 98 -11.70 -0.15 15.02
CA SER A 98 -12.40 0.64 13.99
C SER A 98 -11.42 1.46 13.15
N THR A 99 -10.49 2.16 13.81
CA THR A 99 -9.45 2.96 13.17
C THR A 99 -8.55 2.09 12.28
N PHE A 100 -8.14 0.92 12.77
CA PHE A 100 -7.36 -0.04 12.00
C PHE A 100 -8.05 -0.45 10.69
N PHE A 101 -9.35 -0.79 10.73
CA PHE A 101 -10.07 -1.16 9.51
C PHE A 101 -10.16 -0.01 8.50
N VAL A 102 -10.35 1.22 8.97
CA VAL A 102 -10.38 2.41 8.10
C VAL A 102 -9.03 2.59 7.40
N TYR A 103 -7.93 2.59 8.15
CA TYR A 103 -6.59 2.75 7.56
C TYR A 103 -6.24 1.61 6.61
N VAL A 104 -6.47 0.35 7.00
CA VAL A 104 -6.21 -0.80 6.11
C VAL A 104 -7.02 -0.71 4.83
N GLY A 105 -8.30 -0.31 4.89
CA GLY A 105 -9.13 -0.13 3.71
C GLY A 105 -8.58 0.95 2.77
N CYS A 106 -8.21 2.11 3.32
CA CYS A 106 -7.62 3.22 2.57
C CYS A 106 -6.27 2.83 1.95
N ASP A 107 -5.35 2.29 2.74
CA ASP A 107 -3.99 1.99 2.31
C ASP A 107 -3.95 0.81 1.34
N ALA A 108 -4.75 -0.23 1.57
CA ALA A 108 -4.88 -1.33 0.62
C ALA A 108 -5.40 -0.81 -0.74
N SER A 109 -6.44 0.02 -0.73
CA SER A 109 -6.98 0.63 -1.95
C SER A 109 -5.91 1.45 -2.68
N TYR A 110 -5.11 2.23 -1.93
CA TYR A 110 -4.01 3.00 -2.48
C TYR A 110 -2.92 2.12 -3.11
N ILE A 111 -2.50 1.05 -2.42
CA ILE A 111 -1.54 0.07 -2.94
C ILE A 111 -2.03 -0.51 -4.27
N TYR A 112 -3.29 -0.93 -4.36
CA TYR A 112 -3.84 -1.48 -5.60
C TYR A 112 -3.88 -0.45 -6.74
N MET A 113 -4.24 0.80 -6.45
CA MET A 113 -4.22 1.88 -7.44
C MET A 113 -2.81 2.14 -7.99
N VAL A 114 -1.81 2.23 -7.09
CA VAL A 114 -0.41 2.43 -7.48
C VAL A 114 0.08 1.27 -8.33
N GLN A 115 -0.19 0.02 -7.92
CA GLN A 115 0.25 -1.15 -8.67
C GLN A 115 -0.45 -1.28 -10.02
N HIS A 116 -1.75 -0.91 -10.12
CA HIS A 116 -2.46 -0.84 -11.40
C HIS A 116 -1.82 0.20 -12.33
N ALA A 117 -1.49 1.39 -11.82
CA ALA A 117 -0.82 2.43 -12.61
C ALA A 117 0.58 1.99 -13.07
N CYS A 118 1.37 1.35 -12.19
CA CYS A 118 2.67 0.78 -12.55
C CYS A 118 2.53 -0.33 -13.62
N GLY A 119 1.50 -1.18 -13.52
CA GLY A 119 1.19 -2.19 -14.53
C GLY A 119 0.87 -1.56 -15.89
N GLN A 120 0.04 -0.51 -15.94
CA GLN A 120 -0.26 0.19 -17.18
C GLN A 120 0.99 0.82 -17.81
N LEU A 121 1.88 1.41 -17.01
CA LEU A 121 3.16 1.96 -17.49
C LEU A 121 4.08 0.86 -18.02
N ALA A 122 4.12 -0.31 -17.37
CA ALA A 122 4.90 -1.45 -17.82
C ALA A 122 4.38 -2.01 -19.15
N VAL A 123 3.05 -2.10 -19.32
CA VAL A 123 2.41 -2.45 -20.60
C VAL A 123 2.73 -1.43 -21.68
N ALA A 124 2.65 -0.14 -21.40
CA ALA A 124 3.02 0.91 -22.35
C ALA A 124 4.49 0.80 -22.79
N GLY A 125 5.39 0.51 -21.85
CA GLY A 125 6.80 0.23 -22.14
C GLY A 125 7.01 -1.03 -22.98
N HIS A 126 6.25 -2.09 -22.73
CA HIS A 126 6.27 -3.32 -23.53
C HIS A 126 5.83 -3.06 -24.98
N ARG A 127 4.68 -2.37 -25.17
CA ARG A 127 4.20 -1.94 -26.50
C ARG A 127 5.22 -1.11 -27.26
N PHE A 128 5.86 -0.16 -26.57
CA PHE A 128 6.90 0.68 -27.16
C PHE A 128 8.11 -0.14 -27.62
N LYS A 129 8.55 -1.10 -26.80
CA LYS A 129 9.67 -1.98 -27.15
C LYS A 129 9.37 -2.86 -28.36
N ASN A 130 8.15 -3.41 -28.46
CA ASN A 130 7.75 -4.23 -29.60
C ASN A 130 7.60 -3.39 -30.87
N ALA A 131 7.01 -2.19 -30.78
CA ALA A 131 6.96 -1.27 -31.90
C ALA A 131 8.38 -0.88 -32.38
N LEU A 132 9.35 -0.75 -31.47
CA LEU A 132 10.75 -0.52 -31.83
C LEU A 132 11.38 -1.73 -32.55
N SER A 133 11.13 -2.97 -32.09
CA SER A 133 11.63 -4.13 -32.83
C SER A 133 11.06 -4.18 -34.25
N ASP A 134 9.78 -3.89 -34.42
CA ASP A 134 9.13 -3.89 -35.72
C ASP A 134 9.66 -2.76 -36.62
N LEU A 135 9.85 -1.56 -36.07
CA LEU A 135 10.47 -0.44 -36.78
C LEU A 135 11.94 -0.67 -37.10
N SER A 136 12.70 -1.38 -36.28
CA SER A 136 14.10 -1.71 -36.59
C SER A 136 14.21 -2.68 -37.76
N ILE A 137 13.23 -3.58 -37.92
CA ILE A 137 13.09 -4.47 -39.08
C ILE A 137 12.67 -3.65 -40.32
N ASP A 138 11.86 -2.60 -40.15
CA ASP A 138 11.35 -1.78 -41.26
C ASP A 138 12.28 -0.61 -41.64
N ASN A 139 13.12 -0.08 -40.75
CA ASN A 139 14.11 0.97 -41.01
C ASN A 139 15.32 0.48 -41.81
N GLU A 140 15.55 -0.83 -41.92
CA GLU A 140 16.34 -1.36 -43.03
C GLU A 140 15.76 -0.97 -44.41
N LYS A 141 14.52 -0.45 -44.47
CA LYS A 141 13.78 -0.09 -45.70
C LYS A 141 13.36 1.39 -45.84
N GLY A 142 13.54 2.32 -44.89
CA GLY A 142 13.23 3.75 -45.14
C GLY A 142 13.40 4.76 -43.99
N GLY A 143 14.18 5.84 -44.19
CA GLY A 143 14.77 6.67 -43.11
C GLY A 143 14.21 8.08 -42.84
N MET A 144 12.91 8.27 -42.57
CA MET A 144 12.37 9.62 -42.24
C MET A 144 11.60 9.74 -40.91
N GLN A 145 11.34 8.65 -40.19
CA GLN A 145 10.55 8.66 -38.93
C GLN A 145 11.41 8.80 -37.64
N ASP A 146 12.73 8.92 -37.81
CA ASP A 146 13.76 8.82 -36.76
C ASP A 146 13.77 9.98 -35.74
N LYS A 147 13.30 11.19 -36.14
CA LYS A 147 13.42 12.40 -35.29
C LYS A 147 12.36 12.52 -34.19
N SER A 148 11.14 12.06 -34.41
CA SER A 148 10.11 12.01 -33.35
C SER A 148 10.43 10.90 -32.34
N TYR A 149 11.04 9.83 -32.84
CA TYR A 149 11.48 8.66 -32.09
C TYR A 149 12.60 9.00 -31.09
N GLU A 150 13.66 9.68 -31.52
CA GLU A 150 14.76 10.11 -30.63
C GLU A 150 14.29 11.02 -29.48
N ARG A 151 13.31 11.89 -29.73
CA ARG A 151 12.82 12.84 -28.71
C ARG A 151 12.09 12.14 -27.56
N VAL A 152 11.27 11.14 -27.87
CA VAL A 152 10.54 10.39 -26.84
C VAL A 152 11.50 9.52 -26.03
N LEU A 153 12.45 8.88 -26.71
CA LEU A 153 13.44 8.01 -26.08
C LEU A 153 14.38 8.78 -25.15
N HIS A 154 14.78 9.99 -25.58
CA HIS A 154 15.52 10.93 -24.75
C HIS A 154 14.72 11.31 -23.49
N SER A 155 13.43 11.64 -23.63
CA SER A 155 12.59 12.03 -22.50
C SER A 155 12.40 10.92 -21.46
N ILE A 156 12.31 9.66 -21.90
CA ILE A 156 12.21 8.50 -21.00
C ILE A 156 13.54 8.26 -20.27
N ARG A 157 14.68 8.35 -20.98
CA ARG A 157 16.01 8.20 -20.36
C ARG A 157 16.29 9.28 -19.33
N GLU A 158 15.93 10.53 -19.63
CA GLU A 158 16.04 11.66 -18.70
C GLU A 158 15.21 11.41 -17.43
N HIS A 159 13.97 10.94 -17.56
CA HIS A 159 13.12 10.62 -16.41
C HIS A 159 13.71 9.50 -15.53
N GLN A 160 14.23 8.45 -16.16
CA GLN A 160 14.87 7.34 -15.45
C GLN A 160 16.17 7.76 -14.77
N TYR A 161 16.95 8.63 -15.40
CA TYR A 161 18.18 9.16 -14.84
C TYR A 161 17.91 10.09 -13.66
N ALA A 162 16.93 10.99 -13.77
CA ALA A 162 16.50 11.87 -12.68
C ALA A 162 16.06 11.04 -11.46
N THR A 163 15.23 10.02 -11.69
CA THR A 163 14.75 9.11 -10.63
C THR A 163 15.90 8.38 -9.94
N LYS A 164 16.89 7.89 -10.70
CA LYS A 164 18.09 7.24 -10.13
C LYS A 164 18.99 8.19 -9.35
N SER A 165 19.10 9.44 -9.79
CA SER A 165 19.91 10.45 -9.11
C SER A 165 19.32 10.85 -7.76
N VAL A 166 17.98 10.99 -7.68
CA VAL A 166 17.27 11.23 -6.42
C VAL A 166 17.48 10.07 -5.43
N LEU A 167 17.36 8.82 -5.88
CA LEU A 167 17.59 7.63 -5.07
C LEU A 167 19.03 7.48 -4.55
N LYS A 168 20.01 8.11 -5.21
CA LYS A 168 21.41 8.16 -4.75
C LYS A 168 21.62 9.20 -3.66
N LEU A 169 20.88 10.31 -3.71
CA LEU A 169 20.96 11.37 -2.72
C LEU A 169 20.30 10.97 -1.39
N GLU A 170 19.25 10.15 -1.42
CA GLU A 170 18.62 9.62 -0.20
C GLU A 170 19.50 8.63 0.59
N LYS A 171 20.62 8.17 0.03
CA LYS A 171 21.55 7.23 0.68
C LYS A 171 22.75 7.92 1.38
N HIS A 172 22.81 9.24 1.35
CA HIS A 172 23.79 10.06 2.07
C HIS A 172 23.08 10.97 3.06
#